data_AF-A0A645DN19-F1
#
_entry.id   AF-A0A645DN19-F1
#
_cell.length_a   1.000
_cell.length_b   1.000
_cell.length_c   1.000
_cell.angle_alpha   90.00
_cell.angle_beta   90.00
_cell.angle_gamma   90.00
#
_symmetry.space_group_name_H-M   'P 1'
#
loop_
_entity.id
_entity.type
_entity.pdbx_description
1 polymer ?
#
loop_
_entity_poly.entity_id
_entity_poly.type
_entity_poly.pdbx_seq_one_letter_code
_entity_poly.pdbx_strand_id
1 'polypeptide(L)'
;MNGTKAWSVIDSIQYDPDRGALAPEATLTSVSSGCSTSLPMSSTTMVGEVQALLDLARQLGGKTVRIEGMGWTSDDLTALMANRNLSSDQALADLLTRASVQLFAENGITQNFWQINPTDRPLVLQAMSNLNSVLAGAQFISQPQGQTGSVFEYRFQKGSQWVIIAWRASEGDTPYPVTLANLPVDALSAYAVDATAFSSEYGTAIPVDASGNAVLMLNERPVVFVGKIYNLSQAMQADAEYQVATWKHEVKVMVHQGMNNVKAAILQSLESVLNSAKDKAIQWGEDKLNELLN
;
A
#
# COMPACT_ATOMS: atom_id res chain seq x y z
N MET A 1 11.66 36.50 4.61
CA MET A 1 11.59 35.86 3.28
C MET A 1 11.70 34.36 3.49
N ASN A 2 10.62 33.60 3.27
CA ASN A 2 10.68 32.13 3.36
C ASN A 2 11.46 31.61 2.15
N GLY A 3 12.63 31.00 2.40
CA GLY A 3 13.52 30.44 1.38
C GLY A 3 12.90 29.36 0.50
N THR A 4 11.71 28.86 0.85
CA THR A 4 10.97 27.82 0.12
C THR A 4 10.43 28.25 -1.25
N LYS A 5 10.40 29.56 -1.54
CA LYS A 5 10.12 30.10 -2.88
C LYS A 5 11.37 30.34 -3.75
N ALA A 6 12.57 30.10 -3.22
CA ALA A 6 13.80 30.37 -3.95
C ALA A 6 14.07 29.36 -5.08
N TRP A 7 13.55 28.13 -4.96
CA TRP A 7 13.73 27.07 -5.95
C TRP A 7 12.42 26.26 -6.10
N SER A 8 11.69 26.48 -7.20
CA SER A 8 10.39 25.86 -7.48
C SER A 8 10.45 24.73 -8.50
N VAL A 9 11.61 24.50 -9.11
CA VAL A 9 11.74 23.63 -10.29
C VAL A 9 12.05 22.17 -9.93
N ILE A 10 12.87 21.92 -8.90
CA ILE A 10 13.25 20.58 -8.43
C ILE A 10 13.49 20.68 -6.92
N ASP A 11 12.44 20.52 -6.11
CA ASP A 11 12.58 20.55 -4.65
C ASP A 11 11.64 19.51 -4.03
N SER A 12 12.21 18.61 -3.22
CA SER A 12 11.52 17.54 -2.51
C SER A 12 12.01 17.49 -1.08
N ILE A 13 11.12 17.17 -0.15
CA ILE A 13 11.48 16.92 1.24
C ILE A 13 11.82 15.45 1.36
N GLN A 14 13.08 15.16 1.65
CA GLN A 14 13.53 13.82 2.00
C GLN A 14 13.30 13.60 3.49
N TYR A 15 12.72 12.47 3.84
CA TYR A 15 12.52 12.07 5.23
C TYR A 15 12.98 10.64 5.43
N ASP A 16 13.78 10.44 6.48
CA ASP A 16 14.29 9.14 6.92
C ASP A 16 13.69 8.82 8.30
N PRO A 17 12.67 7.95 8.36
CA PRO A 17 12.07 7.56 9.62
C PRO A 17 13.02 6.66 10.42
N ASP A 18 13.59 7.18 11.50
CA ASP A 18 14.32 6.39 12.49
C ASP A 18 13.44 6.14 13.73
N ARG A 19 13.12 4.87 13.96
CA ARG A 19 12.23 4.41 15.04
C ARG A 19 12.93 3.46 16.02
N GLY A 20 14.21 3.15 15.81
CA GLY A 20 14.94 2.12 16.55
C GLY A 20 14.22 0.78 16.59
N ALA A 21 14.33 0.05 17.70
CA ALA A 21 13.70 -1.25 17.95
C ALA A 21 12.17 -1.20 18.19
N LEU A 22 11.45 -0.43 17.37
CA LEU A 22 9.99 -0.31 17.41
C LEU A 22 9.37 -0.72 16.08
N ALA A 23 8.20 -1.35 16.16
CA ALA A 23 7.38 -1.60 14.99
C ALA A 23 6.84 -0.27 14.40
N PRO A 24 6.53 -0.20 13.10
CA PRO A 24 6.08 1.04 12.45
C PRO A 24 4.80 1.63 13.06
N GLU A 25 3.88 0.77 13.49
CA GLU A 25 2.62 1.11 14.14
C GLU A 25 2.77 1.45 15.64
N ALA A 26 3.94 1.20 16.23
CA ALA A 26 4.15 1.46 17.64
C ALA A 26 4.14 2.96 17.93
N THR A 27 3.62 3.34 19.09
CA THR A 27 3.58 4.72 19.57
C THR A 27 4.88 5.06 20.30
N LEU A 28 5.57 6.14 19.90
CA LEU A 28 6.68 6.69 20.67
C LEU A 28 6.18 7.20 22.02
N THR A 29 6.83 6.75 23.08
CA THR A 29 6.59 7.22 24.45
C THR A 29 7.42 8.45 24.79
N SER A 30 8.45 8.75 24.00
CA SER A 30 9.23 9.99 24.07
C SER A 30 9.75 10.36 22.68
N VAL A 31 9.68 11.65 22.33
CA VAL A 31 10.31 12.21 21.13
C VAL A 31 11.65 12.82 21.57
N SER A 32 12.73 12.56 20.82
CA SER A 32 14.02 13.16 21.13
C SER A 32 13.92 14.70 21.11
N SER A 33 14.65 15.38 22.00
CA SER A 33 14.60 16.85 22.13
C SER A 33 15.04 17.60 20.86
N GLY A 34 15.74 16.93 19.94
CA GLY A 34 16.06 17.45 18.61
C GLY A 34 14.87 17.46 17.66
N CYS A 35 13.99 16.45 17.74
CA CYS A 35 12.79 16.32 16.91
C CYS A 35 11.56 17.05 17.49
N SER A 36 11.59 17.40 18.79
CA SER A 36 10.47 18.04 19.49
C SER A 36 10.15 19.47 19.03
N THR A 37 11.03 20.08 18.22
CA THR A 37 10.83 21.46 17.72
C THR A 37 10.19 21.50 16.32
N SER A 38 10.15 20.38 15.60
CA SER A 38 9.69 20.30 14.21
C SER A 38 8.53 19.32 13.97
N LEU A 39 8.26 18.41 14.91
CA LEU A 39 7.11 17.50 14.87
C LEU A 39 6.12 17.87 15.99
N PRO A 40 4.81 17.97 15.69
CA PRO A 40 3.79 18.13 16.73
C PRO A 40 3.90 16.98 17.74
N MET A 41 3.86 17.28 19.05
CA MET A 41 3.88 16.25 20.11
C MET A 41 2.75 15.20 20.01
N SER A 42 1.76 15.42 19.14
CA SER A 42 0.67 14.48 18.85
C SER A 42 1.03 13.39 17.83
N SER A 43 2.15 13.51 17.11
CA SER A 43 2.57 12.58 16.06
C SER A 43 3.48 11.49 16.64
N THR A 44 2.89 10.53 17.35
CA THR A 44 3.65 9.48 18.05
C THR A 44 3.80 8.19 17.23
N THR A 45 3.06 8.01 16.15
CA THR A 45 3.23 6.89 15.19
C THR A 45 4.00 7.36 13.96
N MET A 46 4.62 6.43 13.21
CA MET A 46 5.35 6.76 11.98
C MET A 46 4.42 7.45 10.95
N VAL A 47 3.18 6.97 10.80
CA VAL A 47 2.17 7.61 9.95
C VAL A 47 1.87 9.04 10.41
N GLY A 48 1.77 9.26 11.73
CA GLY A 48 1.54 10.58 12.29
C GLY A 48 2.71 11.55 12.05
N GLU A 49 3.94 11.05 12.09
CA GLU A 49 5.14 11.83 11.77
C GLU A 49 5.17 12.25 10.30
N VAL A 50 4.93 11.29 9.39
CA VAL A 50 4.86 11.57 7.95
C VAL A 50 3.69 12.49 7.63
N GLN A 51 2.55 12.36 8.31
CA GLN A 51 1.42 13.27 8.12
C GLN A 51 1.79 14.70 8.51
N ALA A 52 2.46 14.89 9.64
CA ALA A 52 2.92 16.22 10.05
C ALA A 52 3.89 16.83 9.03
N LEU A 53 4.78 16.02 8.45
CA LEU A 53 5.68 16.46 7.38
C LEU A 53 4.93 16.82 6.09
N LEU A 54 3.91 16.05 5.70
CA LEU A 54 3.06 16.37 4.55
C LEU A 54 2.28 17.67 4.77
N ASP A 55 1.79 17.91 5.98
CA ASP A 55 1.09 19.14 6.33
C ASP A 55 2.03 20.34 6.28
N LEU A 56 3.26 20.19 6.78
CA LEU A 56 4.32 21.19 6.63
C LEU A 56 4.66 21.42 5.15
N ALA A 57 4.86 20.35 4.37
CA ALA A 57 5.15 20.43 2.95
C ALA A 57 4.06 21.20 2.19
N ARG A 58 2.78 21.00 2.55
CA ARG A 58 1.63 21.73 2.00
C ARG A 58 1.69 23.22 2.33
N GLN A 59 2.00 23.57 3.58
CA GLN A 59 2.19 24.97 4.00
C GLN A 59 3.37 25.64 3.28
N LEU A 60 4.40 24.87 2.95
CA LEU A 60 5.61 25.33 2.26
C LEU A 60 5.50 25.33 0.72
N GLY A 61 4.29 25.15 0.16
CA GLY A 61 4.02 25.25 -1.27
C GLY A 61 3.81 23.90 -1.98
N GLY A 62 3.53 22.83 -1.25
CA GLY A 62 3.15 21.54 -1.82
C GLY A 62 4.32 20.71 -2.37
N LYS A 63 5.49 20.80 -1.74
CA LYS A 63 6.66 19.99 -2.15
C LYS A 63 6.38 18.50 -2.00
N THR A 64 6.92 17.68 -2.89
CA THR A 64 6.81 16.23 -2.79
C THR A 64 7.63 15.74 -1.60
N VAL A 65 7.01 14.94 -0.73
CA VAL A 65 7.71 14.22 0.34
C VAL A 65 8.10 12.84 -0.18
N ARG A 66 9.35 12.44 0.03
CA ARG A 66 9.88 11.13 -0.35
C ARG A 66 10.47 10.47 0.90
N ILE A 67 10.17 9.20 1.08
CA ILE A 67 10.77 8.42 2.17
C ILE A 67 12.06 7.81 1.65
N GLU A 68 13.17 8.16 2.28
CA GLU A 68 14.48 7.61 1.98
C GLU A 68 15.02 6.90 3.22
N GLY A 69 15.85 5.88 3.03
CA GLY A 69 16.57 5.24 4.13
C GLY A 69 15.76 4.31 5.03
N MET A 70 14.47 4.07 4.75
CA MET A 70 13.63 3.23 5.61
C MET A 70 14.27 1.85 5.87
N GLY A 71 14.53 1.55 7.14
CA GLY A 71 15.22 0.34 7.57
C GLY A 71 15.30 0.20 9.08
N TRP A 72 15.86 -0.92 9.53
CA TRP A 72 16.17 -1.23 10.93
C TRP A 72 17.60 -1.74 11.02
N THR A 73 18.33 -1.34 12.06
CA THR A 73 19.71 -1.79 12.25
C THR A 73 19.75 -3.25 12.70
N SER A 74 20.94 -3.88 12.68
CA SER A 74 21.09 -5.26 13.14
C SER A 74 20.75 -5.43 14.63
N ASP A 75 21.03 -4.40 15.44
CA ASP A 75 20.71 -4.40 16.87
C ASP A 75 19.20 -4.25 17.10
N ASP A 76 18.53 -3.37 16.34
CA ASP A 76 17.08 -3.21 16.38
C ASP A 76 16.37 -4.51 15.99
N LEU A 77 16.82 -5.15 14.91
CA LEU A 77 16.26 -6.42 14.45
C LEU A 77 16.48 -7.51 15.50
N THR A 78 17.65 -7.57 16.14
CA THR A 78 17.92 -8.54 17.22
C THR A 78 16.95 -8.35 18.39
N ALA A 79 16.67 -7.11 18.78
CA ALA A 79 15.70 -6.81 19.83
C ALA A 79 14.26 -7.18 19.41
N LEU A 80 13.85 -6.84 18.18
CA LEU A 80 12.50 -7.12 17.66
C LEU A 80 12.25 -8.62 17.40
N MET A 81 13.31 -9.39 17.18
CA MET A 81 13.26 -10.86 17.04
C MET A 81 13.31 -11.59 18.37
N ALA A 82 13.51 -10.89 19.50
CA ALA A 82 13.64 -11.55 20.79
C ALA A 82 12.40 -12.41 21.08
N ASN A 83 12.62 -13.71 21.30
CA ASN A 83 11.57 -14.72 21.52
C ASN A 83 10.67 -15.02 20.32
N ARG A 84 11.10 -14.70 19.11
CA ARG A 84 10.41 -15.02 17.86
C ARG A 84 11.21 -16.03 17.04
N ASN A 85 10.53 -16.88 16.28
CA ASN A 85 11.15 -17.89 15.42
C ASN A 85 11.22 -17.39 13.97
N LEU A 86 12.08 -16.41 13.73
CA LEU A 86 12.28 -15.81 12.42
C LEU A 86 13.71 -15.30 12.23
N SER A 87 14.16 -15.26 10.98
CA SER A 87 15.48 -14.74 10.62
C SER A 87 15.49 -13.20 10.53
N SER A 88 16.68 -12.60 10.60
CA SER A 88 16.86 -11.14 10.45
C SER A 88 16.26 -10.61 9.13
N ASP A 89 16.38 -11.37 8.05
CA ASP A 89 15.80 -11.01 6.75
C ASP A 89 14.28 -11.04 6.78
N GLN A 90 13.68 -12.03 7.42
CA GLN A 90 12.23 -12.11 7.59
C GLN A 90 11.70 -10.99 8.47
N ALA A 91 12.41 -10.67 9.57
CA ALA A 91 12.07 -9.54 10.43
C ALA A 91 12.03 -8.24 9.62
N LEU A 92 13.08 -7.98 8.85
CA LEU A 92 13.20 -6.76 8.06
C LEU A 92 12.15 -6.71 6.95
N ALA A 93 11.90 -7.81 6.24
CA ALA A 93 10.84 -7.91 5.23
C ALA A 93 9.44 -7.63 5.81
N ASP A 94 9.15 -8.20 6.98
CA ASP A 94 7.88 -8.00 7.69
C ASP A 94 7.72 -6.52 8.10
N LEU A 95 8.74 -5.91 8.70
CA LEU A 95 8.72 -4.50 9.15
C LEU A 95 8.61 -3.52 7.99
N LEU A 96 9.39 -3.72 6.92
CA LEU A 96 9.32 -2.87 5.72
C LEU A 96 7.98 -3.00 5.01
N THR A 97 7.37 -4.19 5.00
CA THR A 97 6.02 -4.36 4.46
C THR A 97 5.02 -3.57 5.29
N ARG A 98 5.00 -3.74 6.61
CA ARG A 98 4.10 -3.02 7.51
C ARG A 98 4.23 -1.51 7.37
N ALA A 99 5.45 -1.01 7.32
CA ALA A 99 5.74 0.42 7.15
C ALA A 99 5.28 0.94 5.78
N SER A 100 5.65 0.23 4.70
CA SER A 100 5.30 0.64 3.34
C SER A 100 3.79 0.66 3.11
N VAL A 101 3.07 -0.33 3.63
CA VAL A 101 1.61 -0.43 3.54
C VAL A 101 0.93 0.71 4.30
N GLN A 102 1.36 0.97 5.53
CA GLN A 102 0.86 2.08 6.34
C GLN A 102 1.05 3.43 5.65
N LEU A 103 2.27 3.74 5.18
CA LEU A 103 2.55 5.02 4.52
C LEU A 103 1.83 5.16 3.18
N PHE A 104 1.68 4.07 2.44
CA PHE A 104 0.94 4.09 1.18
C PHE A 104 -0.56 4.33 1.40
N ALA A 105 -1.18 3.59 2.33
CA ALA A 105 -2.60 3.67 2.60
C ALA A 105 -3.01 4.98 3.27
N GLU A 106 -2.27 5.42 4.28
CA GLU A 106 -2.70 6.52 5.16
C GLU A 106 -2.13 7.87 4.76
N ASN A 107 -0.92 7.89 4.18
CA ASN A 107 -0.26 9.13 3.76
C ASN A 107 -0.18 9.30 2.24
N GLY A 108 -0.54 8.28 1.45
CA GLY A 108 -0.43 8.32 0.00
C GLY A 108 1.01 8.34 -0.51
N ILE A 109 1.98 7.90 0.31
CA ILE A 109 3.39 7.83 -0.10
C ILE A 109 3.56 6.71 -1.12
N THR A 110 3.98 7.07 -2.33
CA THR A 110 4.22 6.14 -3.44
C THR A 110 5.70 5.96 -3.76
N GLN A 111 6.57 6.72 -3.11
CA GLN A 111 8.02 6.69 -3.28
C GLN A 111 8.67 6.39 -1.93
N ASN A 112 8.88 5.11 -1.68
CA ASN A 112 9.54 4.59 -0.50
C ASN A 112 10.84 3.90 -0.91
N PHE A 113 11.98 4.44 -0.48
CA PHE A 113 13.30 3.88 -0.73
C PHE A 113 13.82 3.21 0.54
N TRP A 114 14.03 1.91 0.47
CA TRP A 114 14.47 1.09 1.59
C TRP A 114 16.00 1.01 1.66
N GLN A 115 16.56 0.98 2.86
CA GLN A 115 17.99 0.80 3.08
C GLN A 115 18.37 -0.68 3.02
N ILE A 116 18.41 -1.24 1.81
CA ILE A 116 18.70 -2.67 1.59
C ILE A 116 19.82 -2.84 0.58
N ASN A 117 20.79 -3.72 0.87
CA ASN A 117 21.64 -4.29 -0.16
C ASN A 117 20.96 -5.55 -0.74
N PRO A 118 20.48 -5.52 -1.99
CA PRO A 118 19.72 -6.64 -2.57
C PRO A 118 20.52 -7.93 -2.69
N THR A 119 21.86 -7.86 -2.73
CA THR A 119 22.73 -9.03 -2.81
C THR A 119 22.78 -9.82 -1.50
N ASP A 120 22.65 -9.13 -0.37
CA ASP A 120 22.81 -9.73 0.96
C ASP A 120 21.48 -10.07 1.64
N ARG A 121 20.35 -9.59 1.07
CA ARG A 121 19.01 -9.68 1.67
C ARG A 121 17.96 -10.19 0.67
N PRO A 122 18.09 -11.42 0.14
CA PRO A 122 17.24 -11.91 -0.94
C PRO A 122 15.76 -12.04 -0.57
N LEU A 123 15.43 -12.39 0.69
CA LEU A 123 14.03 -12.48 1.14
C LEU A 123 13.36 -11.11 1.21
N VAL A 124 14.11 -10.07 1.57
CA VAL A 124 13.59 -8.69 1.59
C VAL A 124 13.30 -8.22 0.17
N LEU A 125 14.23 -8.46 -0.76
CA LEU A 125 14.01 -8.16 -2.18
C LEU A 125 12.79 -8.90 -2.74
N GLN A 126 12.65 -10.19 -2.40
CA GLN A 126 11.50 -10.99 -2.78
C GLN A 126 10.19 -10.41 -2.23
N ALA A 127 10.15 -10.08 -0.94
CA ALA A 127 8.97 -9.50 -0.32
C ALA A 127 8.58 -8.15 -0.93
N MET A 128 9.55 -7.27 -1.20
CA MET A 128 9.28 -5.98 -1.83
C MET A 128 8.84 -6.13 -3.30
N SER A 129 9.40 -7.09 -4.03
CA SER A 129 8.95 -7.44 -5.39
C SER A 129 7.51 -7.95 -5.40
N ASN A 130 7.19 -8.87 -4.50
CA ASN A 130 5.82 -9.39 -4.33
C ASN A 130 4.84 -8.28 -3.97
N LEU A 131 5.19 -7.44 -3.00
CA LEU A 131 4.36 -6.31 -2.57
C LEU A 131 4.11 -5.34 -3.73
N ASN A 132 5.14 -5.02 -4.50
CA ASN A 132 5.02 -4.18 -5.70
C ASN A 132 4.10 -4.83 -6.75
N SER A 133 4.14 -6.16 -6.94
CA SER A 133 3.28 -6.85 -7.91
C SER A 133 1.78 -6.63 -7.64
N VAL A 134 1.39 -6.51 -6.36
CA VAL A 134 -0.02 -6.33 -5.95
C VAL A 134 -0.39 -4.89 -5.67
N LEU A 135 0.54 -4.04 -5.22
CA LEU A 135 0.26 -2.63 -4.88
C LEU A 135 0.56 -1.65 -6.02
N ALA A 136 1.39 -1.99 -7.00
CA ALA A 136 1.68 -1.08 -8.11
C ALA A 136 0.39 -0.77 -8.90
N GLY A 137 -0.03 0.50 -8.84
CA GLY A 137 -1.27 1.02 -9.40
C GLY A 137 -2.53 0.71 -8.59
N ALA A 138 -2.43 -0.07 -7.50
CA ALA A 138 -3.57 -0.34 -6.65
C ALA A 138 -4.07 0.94 -5.98
N GLN A 139 -5.36 0.99 -5.68
CA GLN A 139 -5.98 2.07 -4.93
C GLN A 139 -6.29 1.58 -3.52
N PHE A 140 -5.94 2.37 -2.51
CA PHE A 140 -6.40 2.12 -1.15
C PHE A 140 -7.91 2.30 -1.06
N ILE A 141 -8.60 1.34 -0.46
CA ILE A 141 -10.06 1.35 -0.32
C ILE A 141 -10.47 1.66 1.12
N SER A 142 -9.93 0.90 2.08
CA SER A 142 -10.32 1.06 3.47
C SER A 142 -9.34 0.36 4.42
N GLN A 143 -9.42 0.77 5.69
CA GLN A 143 -8.77 0.11 6.82
C GLN A 143 -9.85 -0.29 7.84
N PRO A 144 -10.51 -1.45 7.69
CA PRO A 144 -11.59 -1.85 8.58
C PRO A 144 -11.13 -2.13 10.03
N GLN A 145 -9.87 -2.53 10.19
CA GLN A 145 -9.23 -2.79 11.49
C GLN A 145 -7.88 -2.07 11.56
N GLY A 146 -7.54 -1.51 12.73
CA GLY A 146 -6.22 -0.89 12.96
C GLY A 146 -6.27 0.52 13.54
N GLN A 147 -7.42 1.21 13.50
CA GLN A 147 -7.54 2.58 14.02
C GLN A 147 -7.39 2.68 15.55
N THR A 148 -7.78 1.64 16.29
CA THR A 148 -7.76 1.60 17.77
C THR A 148 -7.45 0.21 18.34
N GLY A 149 -6.98 -0.73 17.50
CA GLY A 149 -6.88 -2.15 17.83
C GLY A 149 -5.48 -2.74 17.65
N SER A 150 -5.34 -4.02 17.99
CA SER A 150 -4.10 -4.78 17.80
C SER A 150 -4.00 -5.45 16.43
N VAL A 151 -5.06 -5.43 15.63
CA VAL A 151 -5.08 -5.99 14.27
C VAL A 151 -5.14 -4.84 13.27
N PHE A 152 -4.22 -4.88 12.32
CA PHE A 152 -4.13 -3.96 11.20
C PHE A 152 -4.60 -4.67 9.95
N GLU A 153 -5.52 -4.04 9.22
CA GLU A 153 -6.09 -4.58 7.99
C GLU A 153 -6.22 -3.47 6.96
N TYR A 154 -5.45 -3.54 5.88
CA TYR A 154 -5.50 -2.59 4.78
C TYR A 154 -6.02 -3.26 3.52
N ARG A 155 -7.04 -2.65 2.90
CA ARG A 155 -7.66 -3.15 1.67
C ARG A 155 -7.31 -2.26 0.50
N PHE A 156 -6.95 -2.90 -0.60
CA PHE A 156 -6.61 -2.26 -1.86
C PHE A 156 -7.34 -2.95 -3.02
N GLN A 157 -7.54 -2.19 -4.09
CA GLN A 157 -8.10 -2.68 -5.33
C GLN A 157 -7.17 -2.38 -6.50
N LYS A 158 -6.86 -3.39 -7.30
CA LYS A 158 -6.09 -3.27 -8.53
C LYS A 158 -6.88 -3.92 -9.67
N GLY A 159 -7.67 -3.11 -10.37
CA GLY A 159 -8.67 -3.62 -11.31
C GLY A 159 -9.66 -4.56 -10.60
N SER A 160 -9.87 -5.75 -11.13
CA SER A 160 -10.70 -6.80 -10.53
C SER A 160 -10.06 -7.47 -9.32
N GLN A 161 -8.79 -7.21 -9.02
CA GLN A 161 -8.07 -7.85 -7.94
C GLN A 161 -8.33 -7.11 -6.62
N TRP A 162 -8.78 -7.87 -5.62
CA TRP A 162 -8.91 -7.41 -4.25
C TRP A 162 -7.69 -7.86 -3.45
N VAL A 163 -7.01 -6.94 -2.81
CA VAL A 163 -5.79 -7.20 -2.04
C VAL A 163 -6.03 -6.76 -0.61
N ILE A 164 -5.75 -7.63 0.35
CA ILE A 164 -5.81 -7.33 1.78
C ILE A 164 -4.45 -7.61 2.37
N ILE A 165 -3.91 -6.70 3.16
CA ILE A 165 -2.68 -6.93 3.90
C ILE A 165 -3.00 -6.75 5.37
N ALA A 166 -2.80 -7.80 6.15
CA ALA A 166 -3.18 -7.80 7.56
C ALA A 166 -2.16 -8.48 8.45
N TRP A 167 -2.05 -7.98 9.68
CA TRP A 167 -1.23 -8.53 10.75
C TRP A 167 -1.82 -8.16 12.11
N ARG A 168 -1.35 -8.83 13.16
CA ARG A 168 -1.58 -8.41 14.54
C ARG A 168 -0.31 -7.80 15.09
N ALA A 169 -0.34 -6.56 15.57
CA ALA A 169 0.84 -5.80 16.01
C ALA A 169 1.43 -6.20 17.38
N SER A 170 0.98 -7.31 17.99
CA SER A 170 1.35 -7.67 19.36
C SER A 170 1.40 -9.17 19.58
N GLU A 171 2.19 -9.58 20.57
CA GLU A 171 2.36 -10.97 21.06
C GLU A 171 3.17 -11.87 20.13
N GLY A 172 4.03 -11.28 19.30
CA GLY A 172 5.03 -11.99 18.50
C GLY A 172 4.41 -12.99 17.55
N ASP A 173 4.77 -14.26 17.73
CA ASP A 173 4.32 -15.34 16.85
C ASP A 173 3.03 -16.02 17.33
N THR A 174 2.43 -15.55 18.43
CA THR A 174 1.20 -16.10 19.01
C THR A 174 0.02 -15.93 18.04
N PRO A 175 -0.61 -17.02 17.59
CA PRO A 175 -1.72 -16.93 16.64
C PRO A 175 -2.97 -16.37 17.32
N TYR A 176 -3.63 -15.43 16.65
CA TYR A 176 -4.83 -14.75 17.11
C TYR A 176 -5.96 -14.85 16.08
N PRO A 177 -7.17 -15.28 16.48
CA PRO A 177 -8.28 -15.42 15.55
C PRO A 177 -8.78 -14.05 15.10
N VAL A 178 -8.93 -13.87 13.80
CA VAL A 178 -9.44 -12.66 13.15
C VAL A 178 -10.49 -13.03 12.12
N THR A 179 -11.53 -12.22 12.02
CA THR A 179 -12.54 -12.29 10.96
C THR A 179 -12.34 -11.12 10.01
N LEU A 180 -12.04 -11.39 8.74
CA LEU A 180 -12.13 -10.42 7.67
C LEU A 180 -13.57 -10.40 7.15
N ALA A 181 -14.30 -9.30 7.36
CA ALA A 181 -15.73 -9.21 7.05
C ALA A 181 -16.04 -8.34 5.81
N ASN A 182 -17.23 -8.46 5.23
CA ASN A 182 -17.67 -7.66 4.09
C ASN A 182 -16.70 -7.76 2.88
N LEU A 183 -16.27 -8.97 2.56
CA LEU A 183 -15.37 -9.24 1.44
C LEU A 183 -16.16 -9.29 0.12
N PRO A 184 -15.73 -8.56 -0.92
CA PRO A 184 -16.38 -8.57 -2.23
C PRO A 184 -15.87 -9.72 -3.12
N VAL A 185 -15.43 -10.83 -2.52
CA VAL A 185 -14.81 -11.98 -3.21
C VAL A 185 -15.27 -13.28 -2.56
N ASP A 186 -15.35 -14.37 -3.33
CA ASP A 186 -15.79 -15.68 -2.83
C ASP A 186 -14.64 -16.53 -2.28
N ALA A 187 -13.41 -16.18 -2.64
CA ALA A 187 -12.21 -16.86 -2.17
C ALA A 187 -11.02 -15.89 -2.13
N LEU A 188 -10.14 -16.13 -1.16
CA LEU A 188 -8.85 -15.48 -1.04
C LEU A 188 -7.73 -16.52 -1.14
N SER A 189 -6.58 -16.12 -1.65
CA SER A 189 -5.32 -16.84 -1.47
C SER A 189 -4.45 -16.04 -0.51
N ALA A 190 -4.01 -16.67 0.57
CA ALA A 190 -3.14 -16.10 1.59
C ALA A 190 -1.67 -16.44 1.31
N TYR A 191 -0.81 -15.45 1.46
CA TYR A 191 0.64 -15.53 1.24
C TYR A 191 1.38 -14.90 2.40
N ALA A 192 2.48 -15.51 2.83
CA ALA A 192 3.49 -14.78 3.59
C ALA A 192 4.16 -13.76 2.65
N VAL A 193 4.58 -12.60 3.17
CA VAL A 193 5.19 -11.55 2.34
C VAL A 193 6.45 -12.04 1.61
N ASP A 194 7.21 -12.92 2.26
CA ASP A 194 8.46 -13.52 1.78
C ASP A 194 8.26 -14.80 0.95
N ALA A 195 7.02 -15.11 0.53
CA ALA A 195 6.76 -16.23 -0.38
C ALA A 195 7.53 -16.08 -1.71
N THR A 196 7.83 -17.18 -2.39
CA THR A 196 8.55 -17.15 -3.69
C THR A 196 7.81 -16.32 -4.75
N ALA A 197 6.49 -16.40 -4.79
CA ALA A 197 5.64 -15.55 -5.62
C ALA A 197 4.21 -15.54 -5.08
N PHE A 198 3.43 -14.51 -5.41
CA PHE A 198 1.98 -14.51 -5.19
C PHE A 198 1.25 -15.22 -6.33
N SER A 199 1.36 -16.54 -6.36
CA SER A 199 0.73 -17.42 -7.35
C SER A 199 0.02 -18.59 -6.69
N SER A 200 -0.88 -19.25 -7.41
CA SER A 200 -1.65 -20.39 -6.87
C SER A 200 -0.80 -21.54 -6.32
N GLU A 201 0.48 -21.63 -6.70
CA GLU A 201 1.41 -22.65 -6.20
C GLU A 201 1.86 -22.39 -4.76
N TYR A 202 2.02 -21.12 -4.38
CA TYR A 202 2.58 -20.73 -3.06
C TYR A 202 1.52 -20.16 -2.11
N GLY A 203 0.25 -20.14 -2.54
CA GLY A 203 -0.87 -19.57 -1.79
C GLY A 203 -1.66 -20.62 -1.02
N THR A 204 -2.15 -20.25 0.16
CA THR A 204 -3.14 -21.05 0.90
C THR A 204 -4.54 -20.52 0.60
N ALA A 205 -5.42 -21.38 0.10
CA ALA A 205 -6.80 -21.00 -0.17
C ALA A 205 -7.56 -20.75 1.14
N ILE A 206 -8.16 -19.57 1.26
CA ILE A 206 -9.03 -19.16 2.37
C ILE A 206 -10.44 -18.99 1.81
N PRO A 207 -11.39 -19.85 2.19
CA PRO A 207 -12.77 -19.71 1.75
C PRO A 207 -13.42 -18.47 2.36
N VAL A 208 -14.23 -17.77 1.57
CA VAL A 208 -15.14 -16.73 2.07
C VAL A 208 -16.54 -17.34 2.15
N ASP A 209 -17.21 -17.14 3.27
CA ASP A 209 -18.57 -17.64 3.45
C ASP A 209 -19.59 -16.82 2.64
N ALA A 210 -20.84 -17.32 2.57
CA ALA A 210 -21.92 -16.65 1.83
C ALA A 210 -22.30 -15.27 2.40
N SER A 211 -21.81 -14.91 3.59
CA SER A 211 -22.00 -13.59 4.21
C SER A 211 -20.80 -12.66 3.95
N GLY A 212 -19.82 -13.07 3.16
CA GLY A 212 -18.63 -12.28 2.84
C GLY A 212 -17.60 -12.27 3.97
N ASN A 213 -17.54 -13.29 4.82
CA ASN A 213 -16.57 -13.38 5.91
C ASN A 213 -15.52 -14.48 5.68
N ALA A 214 -14.28 -14.22 6.10
CA ALA A 214 -13.22 -15.21 6.21
C ALA A 214 -12.64 -15.21 7.62
N VAL A 215 -12.54 -16.39 8.24
CA VAL A 215 -11.94 -16.57 9.57
C VAL A 215 -10.54 -17.16 9.42
N LEU A 216 -9.56 -16.56 10.08
CA LEU A 216 -8.15 -16.92 9.96
C LEU A 216 -7.39 -16.60 11.24
N MET A 217 -6.12 -17.04 11.31
CA MET A 217 -5.22 -16.75 12.42
C MET A 217 -4.13 -15.78 11.94
N LEU A 218 -3.96 -14.65 12.63
CA LEU A 218 -2.87 -13.71 12.41
C LEU A 218 -1.89 -13.71 13.59
N ASN A 219 -0.65 -13.36 13.31
CA ASN A 219 0.34 -12.97 14.31
C ASN A 219 1.04 -11.69 13.83
N GLU A 220 2.20 -11.35 14.38
CA GLU A 220 2.95 -10.17 13.92
C GLU A 220 3.45 -10.26 12.48
N ARG A 221 3.50 -11.44 11.87
CA ARG A 221 3.91 -11.54 10.46
C ARG A 221 2.77 -11.06 9.54
N PRO A 222 3.01 -10.08 8.65
CA PRO A 222 2.03 -9.66 7.67
C PRO A 222 1.68 -10.78 6.69
N VAL A 223 0.39 -10.92 6.45
CA VAL A 223 -0.19 -11.85 5.47
C VAL A 223 -0.83 -11.03 4.36
N VAL A 224 -0.51 -11.38 3.12
CA VAL A 224 -1.13 -10.79 1.92
C VAL A 224 -2.20 -11.75 1.43
N PHE A 225 -3.43 -11.27 1.34
CA PHE A 225 -4.56 -11.98 0.76
C PHE A 225 -4.87 -11.39 -0.60
N VAL A 226 -5.03 -12.24 -1.60
CA VAL A 226 -5.39 -11.85 -2.95
C VAL A 226 -6.64 -12.62 -3.38
N GLY A 227 -7.67 -11.90 -3.82
CA GLY A 227 -8.89 -12.45 -4.38
C GLY A 227 -9.30 -11.73 -5.67
N LYS A 228 -10.28 -12.28 -6.38
CA LYS A 228 -10.91 -11.62 -7.52
C LYS A 228 -12.36 -11.27 -7.18
N ILE A 229 -12.79 -10.07 -7.56
CA ILE A 229 -14.17 -9.62 -7.36
C ILE A 229 -15.12 -10.59 -8.07
N TYR A 230 -16.11 -11.09 -7.32
CA TYR A 230 -16.99 -12.17 -7.76
C TYR A 230 -17.86 -11.77 -8.96
N ASN A 231 -18.30 -10.51 -9.00
CA ASN A 231 -19.21 -10.04 -10.02
C ASN A 231 -18.44 -9.61 -11.27
N LEU A 232 -18.60 -10.37 -12.36
CA LEU A 232 -17.93 -10.12 -13.63
C LEU A 232 -18.14 -8.69 -14.15
N SER A 233 -19.32 -8.10 -13.96
CA SER A 233 -19.57 -6.71 -14.40
C SER A 233 -18.81 -5.69 -13.56
N GLN A 234 -18.77 -5.90 -12.24
CA GLN A 234 -17.98 -5.05 -11.33
C GLN A 234 -16.49 -5.24 -11.56
N ALA A 235 -16.03 -6.46 -11.84
CA ALA A 235 -14.66 -6.77 -12.18
C ALA A 235 -14.23 -6.05 -13.47
N MET A 236 -15.05 -6.11 -14.53
CA MET A 236 -14.78 -5.42 -15.79
C MET A 236 -14.82 -3.90 -15.65
N GLN A 237 -15.78 -3.36 -14.90
CA GLN A 237 -15.83 -1.93 -14.61
C GLN A 237 -14.57 -1.49 -13.86
N ALA A 238 -14.16 -2.24 -12.83
CA ALA A 238 -12.96 -1.95 -12.07
C ALA A 238 -11.69 -2.02 -12.92
N ASP A 239 -11.57 -3.00 -13.83
CA ASP A 239 -10.46 -3.10 -14.77
C ASP A 239 -10.42 -1.90 -15.73
N ALA A 240 -11.58 -1.45 -16.23
CA ALA A 240 -11.67 -0.27 -17.09
C ALA A 240 -11.29 1.02 -16.35
N GLU A 241 -11.81 1.21 -15.14
CA GLU A 241 -11.46 2.35 -14.27
C GLU A 241 -9.96 2.36 -13.93
N TYR A 242 -9.39 1.20 -13.64
CA TYR A 242 -7.96 1.03 -13.40
C TYR A 242 -7.13 1.40 -14.63
N GLN A 243 -7.48 0.92 -15.83
CA GLN A 243 -6.76 1.27 -17.05
C GLN A 243 -6.77 2.78 -17.30
N VAL A 244 -7.92 3.44 -17.11
CA VAL A 244 -8.04 4.89 -17.23
C VAL A 244 -7.17 5.61 -16.20
N ALA A 245 -7.13 5.13 -14.95
CA ALA A 245 -6.32 5.73 -13.89
C ALA A 245 -4.81 5.59 -14.15
N THR A 246 -4.33 4.41 -14.56
CA THR A 246 -2.92 4.18 -14.91
C THR A 246 -2.49 5.10 -16.07
N TRP A 247 -3.32 5.22 -17.11
CA TRP A 247 -3.04 6.11 -18.23
C TRP A 247 -2.97 7.58 -17.82
N LYS A 248 -3.91 8.05 -16.99
CA LYS A 248 -3.83 9.41 -16.43
C LYS A 248 -2.53 9.65 -15.68
N HIS A 249 -2.05 8.65 -14.94
CA HIS A 249 -0.79 8.74 -14.21
C HIS A 249 0.43 8.80 -15.14
N GLU A 250 0.52 7.89 -16.13
CA GLU A 250 1.58 7.89 -17.14
C GLU A 250 1.63 9.21 -17.91
N VAL A 251 0.47 9.74 -18.30
CA VAL A 251 0.32 11.05 -18.93
C VAL A 251 0.84 12.16 -18.04
N LYS A 252 0.48 12.17 -16.74
CA LYS A 252 0.95 13.18 -15.80
C LYS A 252 2.48 13.17 -15.68
N VAL A 253 3.10 11.99 -15.64
CA VAL A 253 4.55 11.83 -15.62
C VAL A 253 5.19 12.37 -16.91
N MET A 254 4.65 12.03 -18.08
CA MET A 254 5.14 12.54 -19.38
C MET A 254 4.99 14.07 -19.51
N VAL A 255 3.90 14.64 -18.98
CA VAL A 255 3.67 16.09 -18.96
C VAL A 255 4.66 16.81 -18.04
N HIS A 256 4.98 16.22 -16.88
CA HIS A 256 6.02 16.75 -16.00
C HIS A 256 7.43 16.66 -16.62
N GLN A 257 7.65 15.74 -17.56
CA GLN A 257 8.90 15.60 -18.33
C GLN A 257 9.00 16.57 -19.53
N GLY A 258 8.07 17.52 -19.70
CA GLY A 258 8.33 18.74 -20.49
C GLY A 258 8.09 18.64 -22.01
N MET A 259 7.17 17.80 -22.48
CA MET A 259 6.80 17.76 -23.90
C MET A 259 5.56 18.63 -24.20
N ASN A 260 5.77 19.86 -24.67
CA ASN A 260 4.68 20.81 -25.00
C ASN A 260 3.85 20.41 -26.23
N ASN A 261 4.42 19.67 -27.18
CA ASN A 261 3.74 19.32 -28.45
C ASN A 261 2.81 18.09 -28.34
N VAL A 262 2.81 17.36 -27.23
CA VAL A 262 2.07 16.09 -27.09
C VAL A 262 0.80 16.26 -26.24
N LYS A 263 0.66 17.40 -25.54
CA LYS A 263 -0.50 17.69 -24.66
C LYS A 263 -1.85 17.55 -25.38
N ALA A 264 -1.98 18.08 -26.60
CA ALA A 264 -3.24 18.05 -27.34
C ALA A 264 -3.60 16.64 -27.84
N ALA A 265 -2.63 15.92 -28.41
CA ALA A 265 -2.83 14.54 -28.88
C ALA A 265 -3.15 13.58 -27.72
N ILE A 266 -2.55 13.78 -26.55
CA ILE A 266 -2.81 12.99 -25.34
C ILE A 266 -4.21 13.26 -24.77
N LEU A 267 -4.65 14.52 -24.72
CA LEU A 267 -5.99 14.86 -24.25
C LEU A 267 -7.08 14.26 -25.15
N GLN A 268 -6.84 14.26 -26.46
CA GLN A 268 -7.76 13.67 -27.44
C GLN A 268 -7.79 12.13 -27.34
N SER A 269 -6.64 11.50 -27.08
CA SER A 269 -6.55 10.07 -26.74
C SER A 269 -7.34 9.73 -25.47
N LEU A 270 -7.21 10.54 -24.41
CA LEU A 270 -7.96 10.36 -23.17
C LEU A 270 -9.47 10.44 -23.38
N GLU A 271 -9.96 11.41 -24.15
CA GLU A 271 -11.38 11.52 -24.49
C GLU A 271 -11.88 10.32 -25.30
N SER A 272 -11.09 9.84 -26.27
CA SER A 272 -11.46 8.67 -27.08
C SER A 272 -11.58 7.38 -26.26
N VAL A 273 -10.71 7.18 -25.26
CA VAL A 273 -10.74 6.01 -24.38
C VAL A 273 -11.84 6.12 -23.35
N LEU A 274 -12.09 7.31 -22.81
CA LEU A 274 -13.19 7.55 -21.88
C LEU A 274 -14.55 7.33 -22.57
N ASN A 275 -14.65 7.72 -23.84
CA ASN A 275 -15.79 7.39 -24.69
C ASN A 275 -15.86 5.89 -24.99
N SER A 276 -14.75 5.22 -25.32
CA SER A 276 -14.74 3.77 -25.55
C SER A 276 -15.11 2.95 -24.31
N ALA A 277 -14.66 3.35 -23.12
CA ALA A 277 -15.02 2.72 -21.85
C ALA A 277 -16.52 2.91 -21.54
N LYS A 278 -17.05 4.11 -21.81
CA LYS A 278 -18.48 4.40 -21.70
C LYS A 278 -19.30 3.58 -22.70
N ASP A 279 -18.86 3.48 -23.96
CA ASP A 279 -19.54 2.74 -25.01
C ASP A 279 -19.54 1.24 -24.73
N LYS A 280 -18.42 0.69 -24.23
CA LYS A 280 -18.35 -0.71 -23.77
C LYS A 280 -19.30 -1.00 -22.60
N ALA A 281 -19.46 -0.05 -21.67
CA ALA A 281 -20.40 -0.19 -20.56
C ALA A 281 -21.86 -0.13 -21.03
N ILE A 282 -22.18 0.71 -22.03
CA ILE A 282 -23.51 0.82 -22.63
C ILE A 282 -23.86 -0.44 -23.43
N GLN A 283 -22.96 -0.88 -24.30
CA GLN A 283 -23.15 -2.04 -25.17
C GLN A 283 -23.36 -3.32 -24.35
N TRP A 284 -22.66 -3.46 -23.22
CA TRP A 284 -22.89 -4.55 -22.28
C TRP A 284 -24.26 -4.47 -21.58
N GLY A 285 -24.73 -3.28 -21.22
CA GLY A 285 -26.07 -3.10 -20.65
C GLY A 285 -27.17 -3.53 -21.61
N GLU A 286 -26.97 -3.26 -22.91
CA GLU A 286 -27.85 -3.71 -23.98
C GLU A 286 -27.79 -5.24 -24.19
N ASP A 287 -26.60 -5.83 -24.18
CA ASP A 287 -26.43 -7.29 -24.33
C ASP A 287 -27.04 -8.08 -23.17
N LYS A 288 -26.93 -7.57 -21.93
CA LYS A 288 -27.56 -8.20 -20.76
C LYS A 288 -29.08 -8.02 -20.71
N LEU A 289 -29.61 -6.90 -21.19
CA LEU A 289 -31.05 -6.73 -21.36
C LEU A 289 -31.59 -7.69 -22.41
N ASN A 290 -30.85 -7.93 -23.49
CA ASN A 290 -31.22 -8.89 -24.53
C ASN A 290 -31.13 -10.36 -24.08
N GLU A 291 -30.22 -10.70 -23.16
CA GLU A 291 -30.17 -12.03 -22.52
C GLU A 291 -31.28 -12.26 -21.48
N LEU A 292 -31.84 -11.20 -20.90
CA LEU A 292 -32.91 -11.30 -19.89
C LEU A 292 -34.33 -11.24 -20.50
N LEU A 293 -34.45 -10.74 -21.73
CA LEU A 293 -35.72 -10.59 -22.46
C LEU A 293 -35.94 -11.67 -23.55
N ASN A 294 -34.99 -12.59 -23.74
CA ASN A 294 -35.12 -13.81 -24.53
C ASN A 294 -35.03 -15.05 -23.62
#